data_AF-A0A538U5S1-F1
#
_entry.id   AF-A0A538U5S1-F1
#
_cell.length_a   1.000
_cell.length_b   1.000
_cell.length_c   1.000
_cell.angle_alpha   90.00
_cell.angle_beta   90.00
_cell.angle_gamma   90.00
#
_symmetry.space_group_name_H-M   'P 1'
#
loop_
_entity.id
_entity.type
_entity.pdbx_description
1 polymer ?
#
loop_
_entity_poly.entity_id
_entity_poly.type
_entity_poly.pdbx_seq_one_letter_code
_entity_poly.pdbx_strand_id
1 'polypeptide(L)' 'MPSRKSPPPDVAALFESLDPKVRTLAEKARTLVLATLPGAIELPDPKARVIGYGYGPGYKDMVATLI' A
#
# COMPACT_ATOMS: atom_id res chain seq x y z
N MET A 1 -12.41 14.32 8.05
CA MET A 1 -12.15 12.90 8.36
C MET A 1 -11.85 12.19 7.05
N PRO A 2 -10.65 11.62 6.81
CA PRO A 2 -10.40 10.96 5.54
C PRO A 2 -11.20 9.65 5.49
N SER A 3 -11.94 9.48 4.41
CA SER A 3 -12.85 8.37 4.15
C SER A 3 -12.11 7.03 4.21
N ARG A 4 -12.55 6.12 5.10
CA ARG A 4 -12.10 4.72 5.13
C ARG A 4 -12.66 4.00 3.90
N LYS A 5 -12.06 4.19 2.73
CA LYS A 5 -12.27 3.27 1.61
C LYS A 5 -11.61 1.93 1.97
N SER A 6 -12.34 0.84 1.79
CA SER A 6 -11.82 -0.52 1.89
C SER A 6 -10.60 -0.67 0.98
N PRO A 7 -9.54 -1.39 1.41
CA PRO A 7 -8.37 -1.61 0.58
C PRO A 7 -8.77 -2.38 -0.70
N PRO A 8 -8.07 -2.15 -1.82
CA PRO A 8 -8.21 -2.99 -3.00
C PRO A 8 -8.02 -4.48 -2.64
N PRO A 9 -8.71 -5.41 -3.32
CA PRO A 9 -8.65 -6.85 -3.02
C PRO A 9 -7.22 -7.40 -2.90
N ASP A 10 -6.31 -6.91 -3.74
CA ASP A 10 -4.92 -7.36 -3.80
C ASP A 10 -4.05 -6.85 -2.64
N VAL A 11 -4.40 -5.68 -2.07
CA VAL A 11 -3.76 -5.16 -0.84
C VAL A 11 -4.22 -5.96 0.37
N ALA A 12 -5.52 -6.30 0.45
CA ALA A 12 -6.05 -7.13 1.53
C ALA A 12 -5.39 -8.51 1.56
N ALA A 13 -5.29 -9.17 0.41
CA ALA A 13 -4.63 -10.48 0.28
C ALA A 13 -3.15 -10.44 0.72
N LEU A 14 -2.42 -9.37 0.38
CA LEU A 14 -1.05 -9.16 0.84
C LEU A 14 -0.97 -9.09 2.36
N PHE A 15 -1.86 -8.31 2.99
CA PHE A 15 -1.86 -8.10 4.42
C PHE A 15 -2.26 -9.36 5.20
N GLU A 16 -3.20 -10.14 4.65
CA GLU A 16 -3.60 -11.43 5.22
C GLU A 16 -2.45 -12.44 5.25
N SER A 17 -1.54 -12.38 4.29
CA SER A 17 -0.35 -13.26 4.24
C SER A 17 0.75 -12.88 5.26
N LEU A 18 0.69 -11.67 5.84
CA LEU A 18 1.68 -11.21 6.82
C LEU A 18 1.43 -11.78 8.22
N ASP A 19 2.51 -11.99 8.97
CA ASP A 19 2.46 -12.23 10.41
C ASP A 19 1.63 -11.12 11.09
N PRO A 20 0.76 -11.44 12.06
CA PRO A 20 -0.10 -10.45 12.71
C PRO A 20 0.64 -9.22 13.27
N LYS A 21 1.86 -9.40 13.80
CA LYS A 21 2.67 -8.28 14.32
C LYS A 21 3.19 -7.39 13.20
N VAL A 22 3.54 -7.99 12.06
CA VAL A 22 4.00 -7.26 10.86
C VAL A 22 2.83 -6.57 10.17
N ARG A 23 1.65 -7.19 10.13
CA ARG A 23 0.43 -6.62 9.57
C ARG A 23 0.08 -5.27 10.20
N THR A 24 0.10 -5.19 11.54
CA THR A 24 -0.16 -3.91 12.23
C THR A 24 0.83 -2.82 11.86
N LEU A 25 2.11 -3.16 11.65
CA LEU A 25 3.12 -2.20 11.19
C LEU A 25 2.85 -1.76 9.75
N ALA A 26 2.55 -2.71 8.86
CA ALA A 26 2.22 -2.44 7.46
C ALA A 26 0.97 -1.54 7.32
N GLU A 27 -0.06 -1.73 8.16
CA GLU A 27 -1.28 -0.90 8.17
C GLU A 27 -0.99 0.55 8.56
N LYS A 28 -0.16 0.75 9.59
CA LYS A 28 0.27 2.08 10.01
C LYS A 28 1.15 2.74 8.94
N ALA A 29 2.07 1.99 8.34
CA ALA A 29 2.92 2.49 7.27
C ALA A 29 2.11 2.91 6.05
N ARG A 30 1.16 2.07 5.60
CA ARG A 30 0.21 2.41 4.52
C ARG A 30 -0.58 3.68 4.84
N THR A 31 -1.09 3.79 6.06
CA THR A 31 -1.82 4.99 6.50
C THR A 31 -0.96 6.24 6.41
N LEU A 32 0.30 6.16 6.86
CA LEU A 32 1.24 7.27 6.79
C LEU A 32 1.57 7.65 5.34
N VAL A 33 1.80 6.67 4.47
CA VAL A 33 2.11 6.92 3.05
C VAL A 33 0.94 7.61 2.37
N LEU A 34 -0.29 7.13 2.54
CA LEU A 34 -1.48 7.75 1.94
C LEU A 34 -1.78 9.15 2.49
N ALA A 35 -1.43 9.42 3.75
CA ALA A 35 -1.54 10.76 4.33
C ALA A 35 -0.46 11.71 3.79
N THR A 36 0.73 11.20 3.49
CA THR A 36 1.89 11.98 3.02
C THR A 36 1.84 12.20 1.50
N LEU A 37 1.29 11.25 0.74
CA LEU A 37 1.20 11.25 -0.71
C LEU A 37 -0.27 11.32 -1.16
N PRO A 38 -0.94 12.48 -0.99
CA PRO A 38 -2.34 12.62 -1.37
C PRO A 38 -2.52 12.42 -2.87
N GLY A 39 -3.42 11.49 -3.24
CA GLY A 39 -3.70 11.16 -4.64
C GLY A 39 -2.76 10.12 -5.26
N ALA A 40 -1.84 9.54 -4.48
CA ALA A 40 -1.04 8.42 -4.95
C ALA A 40 -1.94 7.19 -5.24
N ILE A 41 -1.59 6.49 -6.31
CA ILE A 41 -2.17 5.21 -6.72
C ILE A 41 -1.43 4.11 -5.98
N GLU A 42 -2.19 3.17 -5.42
CA GLU A 42 -1.65 1.94 -4.84
C GLU A 42 -1.57 0.85 -5.91
N LEU A 43 -0.37 0.31 -6.10
CA LEU A 43 -0.05 -0.73 -7.08
C LEU A 43 0.46 -1.97 -6.32
N PRO A 44 -0.43 -2.82 -5.80
CA PRO A 44 -0.05 -4.07 -5.16
C PRO A 44 0.50 -5.07 -6.19
N ASP A 45 1.61 -5.71 -5.85
CA ASP A 45 2.14 -6.89 -6.54
C ASP A 45 2.24 -8.05 -5.53
N PRO A 46 1.21 -8.91 -5.45
CA PRO A 46 1.21 -10.05 -4.55
C PRO A 46 2.33 -11.07 -4.83
N LYS A 47 2.80 -11.17 -6.08
CA LYS A 47 3.88 -12.11 -6.44
C LYS A 47 5.22 -11.63 -5.91
N ALA A 48 5.50 -10.33 -6.02
CA ALA A 48 6.70 -9.71 -5.49
C ALA A 48 6.59 -9.35 -3.99
N ARG A 49 5.39 -9.46 -3.41
CA ARG A 49 5.07 -9.08 -2.01
C ARG A 49 5.38 -7.62 -1.70
N VAL A 50 5.05 -6.73 -2.64
CA VAL A 50 5.30 -5.29 -2.51
C VAL A 50 4.03 -4.51 -2.83
N ILE A 51 3.90 -3.32 -2.25
CA ILE A 51 2.92 -2.32 -2.68
C ILE A 51 3.68 -1.08 -3.11
N GLY A 52 3.56 -0.74 -4.40
CA GLY A 52 4.05 0.51 -4.95
C GLY A 52 3.05 1.64 -4.72
N TYR A 53 3.57 2.84 -4.47
CA TYR A 53 2.82 4.08 -4.37
C TYR A 53 3.42 5.08 -5.34
N GLY A 54 2.59 5.67 -6.21
CA GLY A 54 3.06 6.60 -7.23
C GLY A 54 1.94 7.41 -7.86
N TYR A 55 2.27 8.25 -8.83
CA TYR A 55 1.29 9.09 -9.54
C TYR A 55 1.04 8.64 -10.98
N GLY A 56 1.55 7.45 -11.34
CA GLY A 56 1.40 6.85 -12.65
C GLY A 56 1.67 5.34 -12.60
N PRO A 57 1.41 4.62 -13.69
CA PRO A 57 1.49 3.16 -13.73
C PRO A 57 2.91 2.60 -13.86
N GLY A 58 3.91 3.45 -14.15
CA GLY A 58 5.28 3.01 -14.42
C GLY A 58 6.21 3.16 -13.21
N TYR A 59 7.33 2.43 -13.22
CA TYR A 59 8.37 2.54 -12.19
C TYR A 59 8.92 3.97 -12.03
N LYS A 60 9.02 4.72 -13.13
CA LYS A 60 9.46 6.13 -13.12
C LYS A 60 8.51 7.07 -12.36
N ASP A 61 7.26 6.66 -12.19
CA ASP A 61 6.21 7.45 -11.53
C ASP A 61 6.00 6.98 -10.07
N MET A 62 6.81 6.02 -9.61
CA MET A 62 6.79 5.44 -8.27
C MET A 62 7.60 6.29 -7.30
N VAL A 63 7.03 6.52 -6.12
CA VAL A 63 7.59 7.38 -5.09
C VAL A 63 8.00 6.59 -3.85
N ALA A 64 7.19 5.59 -3.47
CA ALA A 64 7.44 4.76 -2.29
C ALA A 64 7.01 3.32 -2.54
N THR A 65 7.61 2.41 -1.79
CA THR A 65 7.23 0.99 -1.75
C THR A 65 7.15 0.51 -0.31
N LEU A 66 6.18 -0.37 -0.02
CA LEU A 66 6.16 -1.19 1.19
C LEU A 66 6.53 -2.62 0.83
N ILE A 67 7.55 -3.16 1.50
CA ILE A 67 8.14 -4.49 1.31
C ILE A 67 8.15 -5.30 2.60
#